data_AF-A0A0Q9KDM1-F1
#
_entry.id   AF-A0A0Q9KDM1-F1
#
_cell.length_a   1.000
_cell.length_b   1.000
_cell.length_c   1.000
_cell.angle_alpha   90.00
_cell.angle_beta   90.00
_cell.angle_gamma   90.00
#
_symmetry.space_group_name_H-M   'P 1'
#
loop_
_entity.id
_entity.type
_entity.pdbx_description
1 polymer ?
#
loop_
_entity_poly.entity_id
_entity_poly.type
_entity_poly.pdbx_seq_one_letter_code
_entity_poly.pdbx_strand_id
1 'polypeptide(L)'
;MINSATTSAAAPRAGGSRRDAIVAAAQRLSISCGYSGFTVEDLASAVGVSRRTLFNHVTSKEEAVLGVLPVLTDEQAETLRSGGPTGDPFEDLLITTLQCLRAEEDNLDDWQQLHHVIERNPELFIRVKTHVEELAEEIVTHLSTRDGVDPTRARMALTLVGGIVQRSVEECITDPTRGPLQQRIQANLTLAREILTARG
;
A
#
# COMPACT_ATOMS: atom_id res chain seq x y z
N MET A 1 18.07 17.61 36.46
CA MET A 1 18.99 17.55 35.31
C MET A 1 18.25 16.88 34.17
N ILE A 2 18.01 17.67 33.14
CA ILE A 2 17.35 17.35 31.86
C ILE A 2 18.36 16.57 31.01
N ASN A 3 17.95 15.43 30.44
CA ASN A 3 18.68 14.84 29.32
C ASN A 3 17.71 14.61 28.16
N SER A 4 17.80 15.51 27.20
CA SER A 4 17.09 15.51 25.93
C SER A 4 17.62 14.38 25.06
N ALA A 5 16.80 13.35 24.82
CA ALA A 5 17.03 12.42 23.73
C ALA A 5 16.41 13.03 22.47
N THR A 6 17.28 13.53 21.58
CA THR A 6 16.91 14.01 20.25
C THR A 6 16.36 12.85 19.44
N THR A 7 15.05 12.80 19.27
CA THR A 7 14.39 11.99 18.24
C THR A 7 14.93 12.44 16.88
N SER A 8 15.71 11.57 16.25
CA SER A 8 16.24 11.76 14.91
C SER A 8 15.08 11.78 13.91
N ALA A 9 14.58 12.98 13.59
CA ALA A 9 13.70 13.20 12.46
C ALA A 9 14.47 12.86 11.17
N ALA A 10 14.04 11.83 10.46
CA ALA A 10 14.61 11.43 9.18
C ALA A 10 14.64 12.64 8.22
N ALA A 11 15.82 12.92 7.66
CA ALA A 11 16.03 14.00 6.69
C ALA A 11 15.18 13.74 5.43
N PRO A 12 14.67 14.79 4.76
CA PRO A 12 13.91 14.62 3.53
C PRO A 12 14.79 13.99 2.45
N ARG A 13 14.32 12.91 1.82
CA ARG A 13 14.98 12.23 0.70
C ARG A 13 15.28 13.25 -0.41
N ALA A 14 16.57 13.53 -0.63
CA ALA A 14 17.02 14.41 -1.69
C ALA A 14 16.74 13.76 -3.06
N GLY A 15 15.62 14.13 -3.69
CA GLY A 15 15.16 13.59 -4.97
C GLY A 15 13.65 13.41 -5.11
N GLY A 16 12.87 13.54 -4.02
CA GLY A 16 11.43 13.34 -4.05
C GLY A 16 10.67 14.38 -4.88
N SER A 17 9.61 13.93 -5.56
CA SER A 17 8.65 14.80 -6.23
C SER A 17 7.99 15.75 -5.23
N ARG A 18 7.36 16.83 -5.71
CA ARG A 18 6.60 17.74 -4.83
C ARG A 18 5.50 17.00 -4.05
N ARG A 19 4.93 15.94 -4.65
CA ARG A 19 3.93 15.08 -4.03
C ARG A 19 4.53 14.33 -2.83
N ASP A 20 5.73 13.78 -2.96
CA ASP A 20 6.38 13.02 -1.87
C ASP A 20 6.67 13.92 -0.66
N ALA A 21 7.07 15.18 -0.90
CA ALA A 21 7.25 16.15 0.16
C ALA A 21 5.93 16.48 0.90
N ILE A 22 4.82 16.57 0.17
CA ILE A 22 3.48 16.79 0.73
C ILE A 22 3.04 15.58 1.56
N VAL A 23 3.18 14.38 1.03
CA VAL A 23 2.80 13.14 1.73
C VAL A 23 3.61 12.98 3.01
N ALA A 24 4.94 13.12 2.94
CA ALA A 24 5.80 13.01 4.10
C ALA A 24 5.46 14.07 5.18
N ALA A 25 5.12 15.30 4.79
CA ALA A 25 4.70 16.33 5.73
C ALA A 25 3.34 16.03 6.37
N ALA A 26 2.37 15.56 5.59
CA ALA A 26 1.04 15.20 6.06
C ALA A 26 1.09 14.03 7.04
N GLN A 27 1.88 13.00 6.75
CA GLN A 27 2.11 11.86 7.64
C GLN A 27 2.78 12.31 8.94
N ARG A 28 3.82 13.16 8.88
CA ARG A 28 4.45 13.70 10.11
C ARG A 28 3.45 14.48 10.97
N LEU A 29 2.62 15.32 10.37
CA LEU A 29 1.58 16.07 11.09
C LEU A 29 0.56 15.11 11.69
N SER A 30 0.02 14.16 10.91
CA SER A 30 -0.98 13.20 11.41
C SER A 30 -0.46 12.33 12.55
N ILE A 31 0.83 11.97 12.56
CA ILE A 31 1.45 11.24 13.68
C ILE A 31 1.60 12.15 14.91
N SER A 32 2.01 13.40 14.71
CA SER A 32 2.35 14.32 15.80
C SER A 32 1.12 14.89 16.50
N CYS A 33 0.12 15.35 15.75
CA CYS A 33 -1.08 16.00 16.28
C CYS A 33 -2.38 15.23 16.05
N GLY A 34 -2.34 14.05 15.41
CA GLY A 34 -3.53 13.31 15.00
C GLY A 34 -4.12 13.84 13.68
N TYR A 35 -4.88 13.00 12.98
CA TYR A 35 -5.45 13.32 11.67
C TYR A 35 -6.37 14.54 11.79
N SER A 36 -7.21 14.64 12.81
CA SER A 36 -8.08 15.80 13.03
C SER A 36 -7.35 17.04 13.58
N GLY A 37 -6.08 16.91 14.01
CA GLY A 37 -5.35 17.95 14.74
C GLY A 37 -4.56 18.95 13.89
N PHE A 38 -4.61 18.85 12.56
CA PHE A 38 -4.02 19.85 11.65
C PHE A 38 -4.97 20.19 10.50
N THR A 39 -4.74 21.32 9.84
CA THR A 39 -5.52 21.79 8.69
C THR A 39 -4.73 21.64 7.37
N VAL A 40 -5.42 21.81 6.24
CA VAL A 40 -4.73 21.84 4.93
C VAL A 40 -3.81 23.07 4.84
N GLU A 41 -4.17 24.16 5.50
CA GLU A 41 -3.36 25.37 5.66
C GLU A 41 -2.06 25.09 6.41
N ASP A 42 -2.12 24.36 7.53
CA ASP A 42 -0.94 23.95 8.29
C ASP A 42 -0.01 23.09 7.44
N LEU A 43 -0.58 22.14 6.68
CA LEU A 43 0.18 21.31 5.76
C LEU A 43 0.83 22.14 4.65
N ALA A 44 0.08 23.04 4.01
CA ALA A 44 0.58 23.92 2.95
C ALA A 44 1.72 24.82 3.46
N SER A 45 1.58 25.35 4.67
CA SER A 45 2.62 26.11 5.37
C SER A 45 3.86 25.26 5.62
N ALA A 46 3.68 24.03 6.12
CA ALA A 46 4.78 23.11 6.42
C ALA A 46 5.63 22.72 5.20
N VAL A 47 5.05 22.73 4.00
CA VAL A 47 5.79 22.46 2.74
C VAL A 47 6.13 23.72 1.94
N GLY A 48 5.78 24.91 2.43
CA GLY A 48 6.07 26.19 1.77
C GLY A 48 5.33 26.40 0.45
N VAL A 49 4.07 25.95 0.33
CA VAL A 49 3.26 26.10 -0.89
C VAL A 49 1.90 26.72 -0.60
N SER A 50 1.21 27.20 -1.64
CA SER A 50 -0.18 27.64 -1.51
C SER A 50 -1.14 26.44 -1.42
N ARG A 51 -2.31 26.62 -0.80
CA ARG A 51 -3.39 25.61 -0.81
C ARG A 51 -3.72 25.11 -2.23
N ARG A 52 -3.76 26.01 -3.22
CA ARG A 52 -3.96 25.66 -4.63
C ARG A 52 -2.84 24.76 -5.15
N THR A 53 -1.58 25.11 -4.88
CA THR A 53 -0.42 24.31 -5.29
C THR A 53 -0.44 22.94 -4.63
N LEU A 54 -0.82 22.84 -3.36
CA LEU A 54 -0.99 21.56 -2.67
C LEU A 54 -2.02 20.68 -3.39
N PHE A 55 -3.20 21.22 -3.69
CA PHE A 55 -4.25 20.47 -4.38
C PHE A 55 -3.95 20.11 -5.85
N ASN A 56 -2.95 20.73 -6.46
CA ASN A 56 -2.45 20.28 -7.76
C ASN A 56 -1.67 18.95 -7.66
N HIS A 57 -1.26 18.55 -6.45
CA HIS A 57 -0.44 17.35 -6.22
C HIS A 57 -1.17 16.25 -5.45
N VAL A 58 -2.17 16.57 -4.63
CA VAL A 58 -3.00 15.62 -3.87
C VAL A 58 -4.45 16.08 -3.92
N THR A 59 -5.42 15.16 -4.00
CA THR A 59 -6.85 15.51 -4.13
C THR A 59 -7.49 15.84 -2.78
N SER A 60 -6.94 15.33 -1.68
CA SER A 60 -7.47 15.55 -0.33
C SER A 60 -6.39 15.50 0.75
N LYS A 61 -6.73 15.99 1.95
CA LYS A 61 -5.90 15.82 3.15
C LYS A 61 -5.75 14.34 3.52
N GLU A 62 -6.82 13.57 3.33
CA GLU A 62 -6.83 12.14 3.57
C GLU A 62 -5.82 11.42 2.68
N GLU A 63 -5.86 11.67 1.36
CA GLU A 63 -4.89 11.14 0.41
C GLU A 63 -3.46 11.60 0.75
N ALA A 64 -3.28 12.85 1.18
CA ALA A 64 -1.95 13.30 1.60
C ALA A 64 -1.41 12.48 2.79
N VAL A 65 -2.28 12.11 3.73
CA VAL A 65 -1.91 11.36 4.94
C VAL A 65 -1.74 9.87 4.67
N LEU A 66 -2.66 9.26 3.92
CA LEU A 66 -2.58 7.85 3.55
C LEU A 66 -1.52 7.59 2.49
N GLY A 67 -1.06 8.62 1.80
CA GLY A 67 -0.19 8.49 0.64
C GLY A 67 -0.95 7.89 -0.55
N VAL A 68 -0.26 7.07 -1.32
CA VAL A 68 -0.87 6.35 -2.45
C VAL A 68 -1.37 5.01 -1.95
N LEU A 69 -2.68 4.86 -1.81
CA LEU A 69 -3.28 3.54 -1.62
C LEU A 69 -3.14 2.72 -2.91
N PRO A 70 -3.11 1.38 -2.84
CA PRO A 70 -2.98 0.53 -4.02
C PRO A 70 -4.11 0.81 -5.02
N VAL A 71 -3.79 0.90 -6.31
CA VAL A 71 -4.79 1.12 -7.37
C VAL A 71 -4.58 0.11 -8.48
N LEU A 72 -5.66 -0.32 -9.12
CA LEU A 72 -5.59 -1.04 -10.38
C LEU A 72 -5.62 -0.02 -11.52
N THR A 73 -4.62 -0.03 -12.39
CA THR A 73 -4.63 0.81 -13.59
C THR A 73 -5.44 0.16 -14.70
N ASP A 74 -5.92 0.95 -15.66
CA ASP A 74 -6.62 0.43 -16.84
C ASP A 74 -5.77 -0.60 -17.62
N GLU A 75 -4.45 -0.38 -17.67
CA GLU A 75 -3.49 -1.28 -18.31
C GLU A 75 -3.36 -2.62 -17.55
N GLN A 76 -3.27 -2.58 -16.22
CA GLN A 76 -3.23 -3.78 -15.39
C GLN A 76 -4.56 -4.55 -15.48
N ALA A 77 -5.67 -3.82 -15.46
CA ALA A 77 -7.00 -4.39 -15.63
C ALA A 77 -7.16 -5.09 -16.99
N GLU A 78 -6.67 -4.47 -18.07
CA GLU A 78 -6.68 -5.08 -19.40
C GLU A 78 -5.76 -6.29 -19.51
N THR A 79 -4.58 -6.23 -18.91
CA THR A 79 -3.65 -7.36 -18.84
C THR A 79 -4.30 -8.55 -18.12
N LEU A 80 -4.97 -8.28 -17.00
CA LEU A 80 -5.68 -9.31 -16.23
C LEU A 80 -6.84 -9.93 -17.03
N ARG A 81 -7.62 -9.10 -17.74
CA ARG A 81 -8.74 -9.56 -18.59
C ARG A 81 -8.27 -10.39 -19.79
N SER A 82 -7.19 -9.98 -20.43
CA SER A 82 -6.63 -10.64 -21.63
C SER A 82 -5.87 -11.92 -21.30
N GLY A 83 -5.72 -12.25 -20.02
CA GLY A 83 -5.12 -13.49 -19.56
C GLY A 83 -3.59 -13.45 -19.51
N GLY A 84 -3.00 -12.28 -19.33
CA GLY A 84 -1.57 -12.10 -19.15
C GLY A 84 -1.20 -11.74 -17.70
N PRO A 85 0.11 -11.67 -17.40
CA PRO A 85 1.23 -11.88 -18.33
C PRO A 85 1.65 -13.36 -18.53
N THR A 86 1.21 -14.28 -17.68
CA THR A 86 1.68 -15.68 -17.68
C THR A 86 0.69 -16.65 -18.32
N GLY A 87 -0.60 -16.32 -18.34
CA GLY A 87 -1.66 -17.24 -18.74
C GLY A 87 -2.28 -18.00 -17.56
N ASP A 88 -1.63 -18.05 -16.40
CA ASP A 88 -2.17 -18.65 -15.19
C ASP A 88 -2.95 -17.60 -14.36
N PRO A 89 -4.25 -17.81 -14.09
CA PRO A 89 -5.06 -16.84 -13.35
C PRO A 89 -4.54 -16.49 -11.95
N PHE A 90 -3.89 -17.41 -11.26
CA PHE A 90 -3.37 -17.18 -9.92
C PHE A 90 -2.04 -16.41 -9.95
N GLU A 91 -1.13 -16.78 -10.85
CA GLU A 91 0.13 -16.06 -11.04
C GLU A 91 -0.10 -14.64 -11.57
N ASP A 92 -1.02 -14.48 -12.53
CA ASP A 92 -1.39 -13.17 -13.07
C ASP A 92 -1.99 -12.28 -11.97
N LEU A 93 -2.89 -12.82 -11.14
CA LEU A 93 -3.45 -12.12 -9.99
C LEU A 93 -2.37 -11.70 -8.98
N LEU A 94 -1.41 -12.57 -8.69
CA LEU A 94 -0.30 -12.25 -7.80
C LEU A 94 0.54 -11.11 -8.36
N ILE A 95 0.90 -11.17 -9.65
CA ILE A 95 1.69 -10.13 -10.33
C ILE A 95 0.94 -8.80 -10.29
N THR A 96 -0.34 -8.79 -10.67
CA THR A 96 -1.18 -7.58 -10.60
C THR A 96 -1.23 -7.03 -9.19
N THR A 97 -1.42 -7.88 -8.17
CA THR A 97 -1.44 -7.44 -6.77
C THR A 97 -0.12 -6.80 -6.36
N LEU A 98 1.03 -7.39 -6.74
CA LEU A 98 2.35 -6.84 -6.46
C LEU A 98 2.57 -5.47 -7.11
N GLN A 99 2.08 -5.31 -8.35
CA GLN A 99 2.15 -4.04 -9.08
C GLN A 99 1.26 -2.96 -8.45
N CYS A 100 0.04 -3.30 -8.02
CA CYS A 100 -0.84 -2.38 -7.30
C CYS A 100 -0.21 -1.89 -5.98
N LEU A 101 0.51 -2.78 -5.28
CA LEU A 101 1.23 -2.48 -4.04
C LEU A 101 2.57 -1.77 -4.27
N ARG A 102 2.99 -1.61 -5.52
CA ARG A 102 4.31 -1.09 -5.91
C ARG A 102 5.44 -1.84 -5.19
N ALA A 103 5.27 -3.13 -4.93
CA ALA A 103 6.18 -3.91 -4.09
C ALA A 103 7.59 -4.07 -4.68
N GLU A 104 7.74 -3.81 -5.98
CA GLU A 104 9.01 -3.82 -6.72
C GLU A 104 9.85 -2.56 -6.47
N GLU A 105 9.20 -1.46 -6.09
CA GLU A 105 9.89 -0.27 -5.63
C GLU A 105 10.29 -0.53 -4.17
N ASP A 106 11.56 -0.35 -3.81
CA ASP A 106 12.06 -0.56 -2.45
C ASP A 106 11.40 0.44 -1.46
N ASN A 107 10.16 0.13 -1.07
CA ASN A 107 9.19 1.03 -0.45
C ASN A 107 8.80 0.56 0.96
N LEU A 108 9.67 -0.22 1.61
CA LEU A 108 9.47 -0.70 2.97
C LEU A 108 9.09 0.44 3.94
N ASP A 109 9.77 1.58 3.81
CA ASP A 109 9.52 2.76 4.62
C ASP A 109 8.11 3.31 4.45
N ASP A 110 7.54 3.24 3.23
CA ASP A 110 6.20 3.75 2.96
C ASP A 110 5.13 2.90 3.68
N TRP A 111 5.30 1.58 3.68
CA TRP A 111 4.41 0.65 4.39
C TRP A 111 4.50 0.81 5.91
N GLN A 112 5.70 0.97 6.46
CA GLN A 112 5.90 1.25 7.89
C GLN A 112 5.28 2.58 8.30
N GLN A 113 5.47 3.60 7.47
CA GLN A 113 4.91 4.92 7.70
C GLN A 113 3.38 4.90 7.65
N LEU A 114 2.79 4.22 6.67
CA LEU A 114 1.33 4.03 6.58
C LEU A 114 0.79 3.27 7.81
N HIS A 115 1.46 2.21 8.22
CA HIS A 115 1.08 1.47 9.44
C HIS A 115 1.07 2.40 10.66
N HIS A 116 2.14 3.16 10.87
CA HIS A 116 2.23 4.07 11.99
C HIS A 116 1.18 5.19 11.96
N VAL A 117 0.84 5.70 10.77
CA VAL A 117 -0.27 6.63 10.59
C VAL A 117 -1.59 6.02 11.01
N ILE A 118 -1.89 4.78 10.61
CA ILE A 118 -3.13 4.08 10.95
C ILE A 118 -3.19 3.78 12.45
N GLU A 119 -2.11 3.31 13.06
CA GLU A 119 -2.02 3.07 14.51
C GLU A 119 -2.35 4.32 15.32
N ARG A 120 -1.88 5.49 14.84
CA ARG A 120 -2.11 6.76 15.51
C ARG A 120 -3.49 7.37 15.22
N ASN A 121 -4.12 6.96 14.12
CA ASN A 121 -5.36 7.51 13.60
C ASN A 121 -6.34 6.38 13.22
N PRO A 122 -6.93 5.68 14.21
CA PRO A 122 -7.76 4.50 13.95
C PRO A 122 -8.97 4.76 13.03
N GLU A 123 -9.44 6.01 12.96
CA GLU A 123 -10.50 6.42 12.03
C GLU A 123 -10.11 6.22 10.56
N LEU A 124 -8.82 6.30 10.24
CA LEU A 124 -8.30 6.08 8.89
C LEU A 124 -8.29 4.59 8.50
N PHE A 125 -8.34 3.67 9.47
CA PHE A 125 -8.37 2.24 9.19
C PHE A 125 -9.62 1.84 8.39
N ILE A 126 -10.79 2.39 8.75
CA ILE A 126 -12.04 2.12 8.03
C ILE A 126 -11.90 2.54 6.57
N ARG A 127 -11.26 3.68 6.31
CA ARG A 127 -11.04 4.17 4.96
C ARG A 127 -10.12 3.26 4.15
N VAL A 128 -8.99 2.87 4.72
CA VAL A 128 -8.05 1.93 4.08
C VAL A 128 -8.74 0.61 3.77
N LYS A 129 -9.53 0.10 4.72
CA LYS A 129 -10.31 -1.13 4.53
C LYS A 129 -11.29 -1.00 3.38
N THR A 130 -12.11 0.05 3.35
CA THR A 130 -13.08 0.28 2.26
C THR A 130 -12.40 0.37 0.91
N HIS A 131 -11.26 1.07 0.82
CA HIS A 131 -10.49 1.18 -0.42
C HIS A 131 -9.96 -0.18 -0.90
N VAL A 132 -9.45 -1.00 0.02
CA VAL A 132 -8.98 -2.36 -0.31
C VAL A 132 -10.13 -3.26 -0.75
N GLU A 133 -11.32 -3.13 -0.14
CA GLU A 133 -12.52 -3.86 -0.55
C GLU A 133 -13.00 -3.44 -1.95
N GLU A 134 -12.99 -2.14 -2.27
CA GLU A 134 -13.31 -1.61 -3.60
C GLU A 134 -12.35 -2.14 -4.67
N LEU A 135 -11.04 -2.08 -4.40
CA LEU A 135 -10.01 -2.64 -5.27
C LEU A 135 -10.18 -4.15 -5.45
N ALA A 136 -10.51 -4.87 -4.39
CA ALA A 136 -10.73 -6.31 -4.45
C ALA A 136 -11.91 -6.68 -5.36
N GLU A 137 -13.02 -5.93 -5.28
CA GLU A 137 -14.17 -6.14 -6.16
C GLU A 137 -13.84 -5.83 -7.63
N GLU A 138 -13.05 -4.79 -7.89
CA GLU A 138 -12.58 -4.45 -9.23
C GLU A 138 -11.71 -5.57 -9.84
N ILE A 139 -10.72 -6.05 -9.07
CA ILE A 139 -9.85 -7.16 -9.47
C ILE A 139 -10.66 -8.43 -9.74
N VAL A 140 -11.59 -8.78 -8.84
CA VAL A 140 -12.47 -9.96 -9.01
C VAL A 140 -13.31 -9.82 -10.28
N THR A 141 -13.86 -8.63 -10.54
CA THR A 141 -14.68 -8.36 -11.72
C THR A 141 -13.88 -8.62 -13.00
N HIS A 142 -12.66 -8.12 -13.09
CA HIS A 142 -11.79 -8.31 -14.25
C HIS A 142 -11.26 -9.73 -14.38
N LEU A 143 -10.86 -10.37 -13.28
CA LEU A 143 -10.36 -11.74 -13.31
C LEU A 143 -11.45 -12.74 -13.74
N SER A 144 -12.70 -12.47 -13.34
CA SER A 144 -13.85 -13.34 -13.65
C SER A 144 -14.32 -13.24 -15.11
N THR A 145 -13.78 -12.31 -15.92
CA THR A 145 -14.08 -12.29 -17.37
C THR A 145 -13.25 -13.32 -18.15
N ARG A 146 -12.27 -13.98 -17.51
CA ARG A 146 -11.46 -15.02 -18.14
C ARG A 146 -12.22 -16.34 -18.22
N ASP A 147 -12.02 -17.04 -19.32
CA ASP A 147 -12.57 -18.39 -19.51
C ASP A 147 -12.11 -19.33 -18.38
N GLY A 148 -13.06 -20.02 -17.75
CA GLY A 148 -12.78 -21.00 -16.68
C GLY A 148 -12.50 -20.41 -15.30
N VAL A 149 -12.66 -19.09 -15.11
CA VAL A 149 -12.54 -18.43 -13.81
C VAL A 149 -13.88 -17.87 -13.38
N ASP A 150 -14.59 -18.60 -12.52
CA ASP A 150 -15.80 -18.07 -11.90
C ASP A 150 -15.48 -17.07 -10.76
N PRO A 151 -16.45 -16.21 -10.36
CA PRO A 151 -16.24 -15.23 -9.29
C PRO A 151 -15.86 -15.83 -7.94
N THR A 152 -16.30 -17.05 -7.62
CA THR A 152 -15.96 -17.70 -6.35
C THR A 152 -14.50 -18.11 -6.33
N ARG A 153 -14.01 -18.69 -7.43
CA ARG A 153 -12.59 -19.02 -7.61
C ARG A 153 -11.71 -17.78 -7.61
N ALA A 154 -12.14 -16.70 -8.28
CA ALA A 154 -11.43 -15.42 -8.28
C ALA A 154 -11.30 -14.84 -6.85
N ARG A 155 -12.41 -14.82 -6.08
CA ARG A 155 -12.40 -14.36 -4.68
C ARG A 155 -11.51 -15.20 -3.78
N MET A 156 -11.53 -16.53 -3.95
CA MET A 156 -10.67 -17.42 -3.18
C MET A 156 -9.19 -17.19 -3.51
N ALA A 157 -8.84 -17.08 -4.79
CA ALA A 157 -7.48 -16.76 -5.23
C ALA A 157 -7.01 -15.42 -4.64
N LEU A 158 -7.84 -14.38 -4.70
CA LEU A 158 -7.54 -13.08 -4.14
C LEU A 158 -7.38 -13.12 -2.62
N THR A 159 -8.20 -13.90 -1.91
CA THR A 159 -8.09 -14.09 -0.46
C THR A 159 -6.75 -14.74 -0.09
N LEU A 160 -6.33 -15.77 -0.84
CA LEU A 160 -5.04 -16.43 -0.63
C LEU A 160 -3.86 -15.48 -0.89
N VAL A 161 -3.88 -14.76 -2.01
CA VAL A 161 -2.85 -13.75 -2.35
C VAL A 161 -2.82 -12.64 -1.30
N GLY A 162 -3.98 -12.12 -0.91
CA GLY A 162 -4.12 -11.09 0.12
C GLY A 162 -3.56 -11.52 1.47
N GLY A 163 -3.80 -12.77 1.88
CA GLY A 163 -3.23 -13.34 3.10
C GLY A 163 -1.69 -13.42 3.07
N ILE A 164 -1.11 -13.82 1.94
CA ILE A 164 0.35 -13.85 1.74
C ILE A 164 0.93 -12.43 1.82
N VAL A 165 0.30 -11.47 1.13
CA VAL A 165 0.70 -10.06 1.16
C VAL A 165 0.64 -9.51 2.59
N GLN A 166 -0.50 -9.66 3.26
CA GLN A 166 -0.71 -9.17 4.61
C GLN A 166 0.35 -9.73 5.55
N ARG A 167 0.59 -11.05 5.51
CA ARG A 167 1.62 -11.69 6.33
C ARG A 167 3.01 -11.11 6.06
N SER A 168 3.33 -10.85 4.79
CA SER A 168 4.62 -10.29 4.40
C SER A 168 4.80 -8.84 4.87
N VAL A 169 3.73 -8.04 4.85
CA VAL A 169 3.72 -6.67 5.40
C VAL A 169 3.91 -6.68 6.92
N GLU A 170 3.21 -7.55 7.65
CA GLU A 170 3.39 -7.71 9.10
C GLU A 170 4.85 -8.06 9.46
N GLU A 171 5.49 -8.91 8.67
CA GLU A 171 6.90 -9.26 8.83
C GLU A 171 7.83 -8.07 8.54
N CYS A 172 7.53 -7.25 7.52
CA CYS A 172 8.27 -6.01 7.24
C CYS A 172 8.23 -5.03 8.42
N ILE A 173 7.07 -4.93 9.07
CA ILE A 173 6.87 -4.05 10.23
C ILE A 173 7.62 -4.59 11.45
N THR A 174 7.55 -5.90 11.68
CA THR A 174 8.13 -6.53 12.89
C THR A 174 9.65 -6.66 12.82
N ASP A 175 10.19 -7.00 11.64
CA ASP A 175 11.63 -7.15 11.43
C ASP A 175 12.03 -6.53 10.07
N PRO A 176 12.31 -5.21 10.03
CA PRO A 176 12.67 -4.51 8.79
C PRO A 176 13.96 -5.01 8.14
N THR A 177 14.85 -5.64 8.91
CA THR A 177 16.20 -6.02 8.46
C THR A 177 16.22 -7.22 7.51
N ARG A 178 15.12 -7.97 7.45
CA ARG A 178 14.94 -9.18 6.63
C ARG A 178 14.73 -8.94 5.13
N GLY A 179 14.93 -7.72 4.63
CA GLY A 179 14.86 -7.38 3.21
C GLY A 179 13.48 -6.90 2.74
N PRO A 180 13.36 -6.57 1.43
CA PRO A 180 12.21 -5.89 0.83
C PRO A 180 10.94 -6.74 0.82
N LEU A 181 9.79 -6.06 0.68
CA LEU A 181 8.46 -6.69 0.70
C LEU A 181 8.32 -7.77 -0.37
N GLN A 182 8.80 -7.52 -1.59
CA GLN A 182 8.76 -8.49 -2.69
C GLN A 182 9.44 -9.82 -2.33
N GLN A 183 10.62 -9.77 -1.71
CA GLN A 183 11.36 -10.96 -1.30
C GLN A 183 10.57 -11.79 -0.28
N ARG A 184 9.88 -11.12 0.64
CA ARG A 184 9.05 -11.79 1.65
C ARG A 184 7.79 -12.40 1.05
N ILE A 185 7.16 -11.72 0.11
CA ILE A 185 6.01 -12.27 -0.61
C ILE A 185 6.42 -13.53 -1.38
N GLN A 186 7.58 -13.52 -2.05
CA GLN A 186 8.10 -14.69 -2.75
C GLN A 186 8.41 -15.86 -1.79
N ALA A 187 9.01 -15.58 -0.64
CA ALA A 187 9.29 -16.59 0.39
C ALA A 187 8.00 -17.19 0.96
N ASN A 188 7.03 -16.34 1.33
CA ASN A 188 5.74 -16.76 1.87
C ASN A 188 4.88 -17.50 0.83
N LEU A 189 4.97 -17.13 -0.45
CA LEU A 189 4.33 -17.87 -1.55
C LEU A 189 4.93 -19.27 -1.70
N THR A 190 6.26 -19.40 -1.61
CA THR A 190 6.95 -20.69 -1.70
C THR A 190 6.49 -21.60 -0.56
N LEU A 191 6.47 -21.10 0.67
CA LEU A 191 5.95 -21.81 1.83
C LEU A 191 4.47 -22.19 1.68
N ALA A 192 3.64 -21.27 1.17
CA ALA A 192 2.23 -21.56 0.93
C ALA A 192 2.05 -22.71 -0.09
N ARG A 193 2.83 -22.72 -1.18
CA ARG A 193 2.83 -23.79 -2.18
C ARG A 193 3.26 -25.13 -1.58
N GLU A 194 4.30 -25.15 -0.76
CA GLU A 194 4.73 -26.35 -0.03
C GLU A 194 3.62 -26.90 0.89
N ILE A 195 2.96 -26.03 1.67
CA ILE A 195 1.87 -26.43 2.58
C ILE A 195 0.69 -27.03 1.81
N LEU A 196 0.33 -26.44 0.68
CA LEU A 196 -0.81 -26.88 -0.13
C LEU A 196 -0.51 -28.16 -0.90
N THR A 197 0.74 -28.38 -1.33
CA THR A 197 1.15 -29.58 -2.10
C THR A 197 1.51 -30.76 -1.19
N ALA A 198 2.04 -30.53 0.01
CA ALA A 198 2.38 -31.58 0.99
C ALA A 198 1.15 -32.33 1.56
N ARG A 199 -0.07 -31.90 1.22
CA ARG A 199 -1.33 -32.54 1.62
C ARG A 199 -2.00 -33.33 0.49
N GLY A 200 -1.34 -33.49 -0.66
CA GLY A 200 -1.80 -34.27 -1.82
C GLY A 200 -1.21 -35.67 -1.88
#